data_AF-A0A7J9K4U4-F1
#
_entry.id   AF-A0A7J9K4U4-F1
#
_cell.length_a   1.000
_cell.length_b   1.000
_cell.length_c   1.000
_cell.angle_alpha   90.00
_cell.angle_beta   90.00
_cell.angle_gamma   90.00
#
_symmetry.space_group_name_H-M   'P 1'
#
loop_
_entity.id
_entity.type
_entity.pdbx_description
1 polymer ?
#
loop_
_entity_poly.entity_id
_entity_poly.type
_entity_poly.pdbx_seq_one_letter_code
_entity_poly.pdbx_strand_id
1 'polypeptide(L)'
;MATLRLHSLTATSEKIPTSPFVPSSRVLSASFHCNEKRVSRRMTINAMGGGAKYKGTQMREKQLSEMIEKKVTEAKQVCEGDETSDECRVAWDEVEEVSQAKANLRLRLEVEKKDPLECFCLENPETEECKVYDD
;
A
#
# COMPACT_ATOMS: atom_id res chain seq x y z
N MET A 1 -29.16 -10.36 54.21
CA MET A 1 -28.63 -9.19 53.48
C MET A 1 -27.14 -9.43 53.26
N ALA A 2 -26.76 -9.93 52.09
CA ALA A 2 -25.36 -10.17 51.74
C ALA A 2 -24.95 -9.13 50.68
N THR A 3 -23.95 -8.33 51.01
CA THR A 3 -23.39 -7.25 50.20
C THR A 3 -22.47 -7.83 49.11
N LEU A 4 -22.79 -7.54 47.85
CA LEU A 4 -21.92 -7.82 46.70
C LEU A 4 -20.76 -6.81 46.71
N ARG A 5 -19.52 -7.28 46.87
CA ARG A 5 -18.32 -6.49 46.56
C ARG A 5 -17.99 -6.65 45.07
N LEU A 6 -18.13 -5.56 44.31
CA LEU A 6 -17.52 -5.44 42.99
C LEU A 6 -16.00 -5.34 43.15
N HIS A 7 -15.26 -6.33 42.63
CA HIS A 7 -13.84 -6.18 42.38
C HIS A 7 -13.65 -5.59 40.99
N SER A 8 -12.99 -4.45 40.95
CA SER A 8 -12.64 -3.68 39.76
C SER A 8 -11.70 -4.51 38.87
N LEU A 9 -12.06 -4.69 37.59
CA LEU A 9 -11.18 -5.26 36.58
C LEU A 9 -10.16 -4.17 36.18
N THR A 10 -8.99 -4.20 36.81
CA THR A 10 -7.83 -3.45 36.31
C THR A 10 -7.25 -4.21 35.12
N ALA A 11 -7.49 -3.69 33.93
CA ALA A 11 -6.83 -4.12 32.70
C ALA A 11 -5.32 -3.90 32.83
N THR A 12 -4.57 -4.98 33.06
CA THR A 12 -3.12 -4.98 32.92
C THR A 12 -2.79 -4.99 31.43
N SER A 13 -2.37 -3.83 30.94
CA SER A 13 -1.72 -3.68 29.65
C SER A 13 -0.38 -4.42 29.70
N GLU A 14 -0.37 -5.69 29.25
CA GLU A 14 0.86 -6.39 28.98
C GLU A 14 1.54 -5.75 27.76
N LYS A 15 2.80 -5.38 27.99
CA LYS A 15 3.67 -4.69 27.05
C LYS A 15 4.00 -5.64 25.90
N ILE A 16 3.56 -5.28 24.70
CA ILE A 16 4.16 -5.75 23.46
C ILE A 16 5.66 -5.37 23.51
N PRO A 17 6.61 -6.31 23.32
CA PRO A 17 8.02 -5.97 23.26
C PRO A 17 8.23 -5.02 22.09
N THR A 18 8.55 -3.76 22.40
CA THR A 18 9.03 -2.79 21.44
C THR A 18 10.40 -3.25 20.96
N SER A 19 10.41 -4.02 19.88
CA SER A 19 11.58 -4.20 19.03
C SER A 19 12.10 -2.81 18.62
N PRO A 20 13.42 -2.56 18.61
CA PRO A 20 13.96 -1.28 18.18
C PRO A 20 13.63 -1.12 16.69
N PHE A 21 12.56 -0.37 16.41
CA PHE A 21 12.25 0.10 15.08
C PHE A 21 13.34 1.09 14.71
N VAL A 22 14.44 0.59 14.15
CA VAL A 22 15.45 1.41 13.51
C VAL A 22 14.72 2.07 12.33
N PRO A 23 14.59 3.41 12.29
CA PRO A 23 14.15 4.06 11.09
C PRO A 23 15.28 3.84 10.08
N SER A 24 15.12 2.84 9.21
CA SER A 24 16.00 2.70 8.06
C SER A 24 15.83 3.96 7.23
N SER A 25 16.77 4.91 7.36
CA SER A 25 16.85 6.14 6.55
C SER A 25 17.11 5.87 5.07
N ARG A 26 16.96 4.64 4.60
CA ARG A 26 16.77 4.37 3.18
C ARG A 26 15.30 4.50 2.89
N VAL A 27 14.86 5.76 2.76
CA VAL A 27 13.83 6.09 1.78
C VAL A 27 14.38 5.52 0.48
N LEU A 28 13.93 4.30 0.14
CA LEU A 28 14.06 3.79 -1.20
C LEU A 28 13.39 4.86 -2.04
N SER A 29 14.20 5.62 -2.76
CA SER A 29 13.79 6.33 -3.95
C SER A 29 13.02 5.30 -4.77
N ALA A 30 11.70 5.27 -4.59
CA ALA A 30 10.82 4.55 -5.48
C ALA A 30 11.02 5.30 -6.79
N SER A 31 11.94 4.81 -7.63
CA SER A 31 12.10 5.32 -8.98
C SER A 31 10.79 5.03 -9.67
N PHE A 32 9.87 6.00 -9.59
CA PHE A 32 8.61 6.02 -10.31
C PHE A 32 8.98 6.11 -11.77
N HIS A 33 9.19 4.96 -12.40
CA HIS A 33 9.29 4.90 -13.84
C HIS A 33 7.88 5.19 -14.36
N CYS A 34 7.65 6.38 -14.91
CA CYS A 34 6.46 6.63 -15.70
C CYS A 34 6.55 5.64 -16.87
N ASN A 35 5.69 4.62 -16.86
CA ASN A 35 5.77 3.56 -17.87
C ASN A 35 5.31 4.15 -19.21
N GLU A 36 6.25 4.47 -20.09
CA GLU A 36 6.03 5.00 -21.44
C GLU A 36 5.41 3.96 -22.38
N LYS A 37 4.19 3.49 -22.07
CA LYS A 37 3.38 2.76 -23.05
C LYS A 37 2.47 3.74 -23.75
N ARG A 38 3.03 4.31 -24.83
CA ARG A 38 2.40 5.07 -25.92
C ARG A 38 0.86 4.94 -25.95
N VAL A 39 0.18 6.05 -25.69
CA VAL A 39 -1.22 6.22 -26.12
C VAL A 39 -1.24 7.24 -27.26
N SER A 40 -0.99 6.75 -28.48
CA SER A 40 -1.54 7.39 -29.67
C SER A 40 -2.99 6.92 -29.82
N ARG A 41 -3.90 7.46 -29.01
CA ARG A 41 -5.33 7.46 -29.28
C ARG A 41 -5.86 8.85 -28.99
N ARG A 42 -6.31 9.55 -30.03
CA ARG A 42 -7.11 10.76 -29.93
C ARG A 42 -8.41 10.39 -29.19
N MET A 43 -8.46 10.67 -27.90
CA MET A 43 -9.66 10.56 -27.07
C MET A 43 -10.25 11.95 -26.90
N THR A 44 -11.49 12.15 -27.35
CA THR A 44 -12.29 13.33 -27.01
C THR A 44 -12.73 13.20 -25.55
N ILE A 45 -12.12 13.98 -24.66
CA ILE A 45 -12.47 14.00 -23.23
C ILE A 45 -13.59 15.02 -22.98
N ASN A 46 -14.81 14.55 -22.81
CA ASN A 46 -15.81 15.32 -22.07
C ASN A 46 -15.47 15.22 -20.58
N ALA A 47 -15.01 16.33 -20.00
CA ALA A 47 -14.74 16.46 -18.59
C ALA A 47 -16.04 16.31 -17.78
N MET A 48 -16.24 15.14 -17.17
CA MET A 48 -17.17 14.95 -16.06
C MET A 48 -16.38 14.43 -14.87
N GLY A 49 -16.25 15.28 -13.86
CA GLY A 49 -15.57 14.98 -12.61
C GLY A 49 -16.19 13.79 -11.88
N GLY A 50 -15.34 12.91 -11.38
CA GLY A 50 -15.72 11.69 -10.69
C GLY A 50 -14.97 10.49 -11.27
N GLY A 51 -13.68 10.37 -10.93
CA GLY A 51 -12.79 9.32 -11.41
C GLY A 51 -13.25 7.93 -10.98
N ALA A 52 -14.17 7.33 -11.74
CA ALA A 52 -14.53 5.94 -11.59
C ALA A 52 -13.29 5.09 -11.93
N LYS A 53 -12.78 4.36 -10.93
CA LYS A 53 -11.70 3.37 -11.15
C LYS A 53 -12.15 2.41 -12.25
N TYR A 54 -11.23 2.08 -13.18
CA TYR A 54 -11.50 1.06 -14.17
C TYR A 54 -11.94 -0.25 -13.49
N LYS A 55 -12.97 -0.92 -14.02
CA LYS A 55 -13.57 -2.12 -13.40
C LYS A 55 -12.52 -3.18 -13.07
N GLY A 56 -11.55 -3.42 -13.96
CA GLY A 56 -10.48 -4.39 -13.73
C GLY A 56 -9.55 -4.01 -12.56
N THR A 57 -9.29 -2.72 -12.38
CA THR A 57 -8.48 -2.22 -11.27
C THR A 57 -9.18 -2.41 -9.93
N GLN A 58 -10.48 -2.09 -9.87
CA GLN A 58 -11.30 -2.30 -8.68
C GLN A 58 -11.34 -3.78 -8.28
N MET A 59 -11.53 -4.67 -9.26
CA MET A 59 -11.50 -6.12 -9.03
C MET A 59 -10.16 -6.59 -8.47
N ARG A 60 -9.04 -6.11 -9.03
CA ARG A 60 -7.70 -6.45 -8.54
C ARG A 60 -7.46 -5.97 -7.10
N GLU A 61 -7.87 -4.75 -6.76
CA GLU A 61 -7.74 -4.22 -5.39
C GLU A 61 -8.55 -5.06 -4.39
N LYS A 62 -9.75 -5.50 -4.79
CA LYS A 62 -10.58 -6.39 -3.97
C LYS A 62 -9.92 -7.77 -3.78
N GLN A 63 -9.45 -8.39 -4.87
CA GLN A 63 -8.79 -9.69 -4.82
C GLN A 63 -7.53 -9.69 -3.94
N LEU A 64 -6.70 -8.64 -4.02
CA LEU A 64 -5.53 -8.50 -3.16
C LEU A 64 -5.93 -8.32 -1.69
N SER A 65 -7.03 -7.62 -1.41
CA SER A 65 -7.52 -7.45 -0.03
C SER A 65 -8.00 -8.76 0.56
N GLU A 66 -8.79 -9.53 -0.18
CA GLU A 66 -9.26 -10.87 0.23
C GLU A 66 -8.09 -11.84 0.43
N MET A 67 -7.08 -11.77 -0.43
CA MET A 67 -5.88 -12.61 -0.33
C MET A 67 -5.05 -12.29 0.93
N ILE A 68 -4.91 -11.00 1.28
CA ILE A 68 -4.24 -10.58 2.53
C ILE A 68 -4.98 -11.14 3.74
N GLU A 69 -6.31 -11.01 3.81
CA GLU A 69 -7.10 -11.53 4.94
C GLU A 69 -6.96 -13.04 5.10
N LYS A 70 -6.99 -13.78 3.97
CA LYS A 70 -6.74 -15.22 3.94
C LYS A 70 -5.34 -15.55 4.46
N LYS A 71 -4.31 -14.88 3.94
CA LYS A 71 -2.90 -15.12 4.32
C LYS A 71 -2.61 -14.77 5.77
N VAL A 72 -3.22 -13.71 6.31
CA VAL A 72 -3.13 -13.36 7.74
C VAL A 72 -3.74 -14.46 8.61
N THR A 73 -4.85 -15.05 8.17
CA THR A 73 -5.47 -16.16 8.90
C THR A 73 -4.59 -17.41 8.86
N GLU A 74 -4.02 -17.74 7.70
CA GLU A 74 -3.06 -18.84 7.53
C GLU A 74 -1.81 -18.62 8.41
N ALA A 75 -1.22 -17.43 8.38
CA ALA A 75 -0.05 -17.10 9.19
C ALA A 75 -0.34 -17.24 10.69
N LYS A 76 -1.50 -16.76 11.16
CA LYS A 76 -1.92 -16.93 12.56
C LYS A 76 -2.02 -18.40 12.97
N GLN A 77 -2.55 -19.25 12.09
CA GLN A 77 -2.67 -20.69 12.36
C GLN A 77 -1.31 -21.38 12.42
N VAL A 78 -0.37 -20.99 11.54
CA VAL A 78 1.00 -21.52 11.54
C VAL A 78 1.76 -21.08 12.80
N CYS A 79 1.57 -19.83 13.23
CA CYS A 79 2.24 -19.26 14.39
C CYS A 79 1.65 -19.66 15.75
N GLU A 80 0.49 -20.33 15.81
CA GLU A 80 -0.20 -20.66 17.07
C GLU A 80 0.59 -21.63 17.97
N GLY A 81 1.54 -22.38 17.40
CA GLY A 81 2.43 -23.26 18.16
C GLY A 81 3.74 -22.61 18.61
N ASP A 82 4.38 -21.83 17.74
CA ASP A 82 5.65 -21.16 18.00
C ASP A 82 5.79 -19.91 17.11
N GLU A 83 5.68 -18.74 17.74
CA GLU A 83 5.81 -17.43 17.09
C GLU A 83 7.24 -17.15 16.59
N THR A 84 8.23 -17.90 17.06
CA THR A 84 9.65 -17.76 16.68
C THR A 84 10.12 -18.79 15.66
N SER A 85 9.22 -19.71 15.26
CA SER A 85 9.51 -20.72 14.25
C SER A 85 9.81 -20.08 12.89
N ASP A 86 10.69 -20.73 12.12
CA ASP A 86 11.02 -20.28 10.77
C ASP A 86 9.78 -20.35 9.86
N GLU A 87 8.88 -21.31 10.10
CA GLU A 87 7.61 -21.45 9.39
C GLU A 87 6.65 -20.28 9.65
N CYS A 88 6.56 -19.82 10.91
CA CYS A 88 5.78 -18.64 11.26
C CYS A 88 6.32 -17.38 10.55
N ARG A 89 7.64 -17.20 10.53
CA ARG A 89 8.27 -16.09 9.80
C ARG A 89 7.94 -16.15 8.30
N VAL A 90 8.12 -17.30 7.66
CA VAL A 90 7.82 -17.46 6.23
C VAL A 90 6.34 -17.18 5.94
N ALA A 91 5.43 -17.62 6.80
CA ALA A 91 4.01 -17.34 6.60
C ALA A 91 3.69 -15.83 6.70
N TRP A 92 4.38 -15.08 7.56
CA TRP A 92 4.27 -13.62 7.61
C TRP A 92 4.98 -12.91 6.45
N ASP A 93 6.09 -13.45 5.94
CA ASP A 93 6.76 -12.95 4.74
C ASP A 93 5.82 -13.01 3.52
N GLU A 94 5.03 -14.08 3.38
CA GLU A 94 4.01 -14.16 2.33
C GLU A 94 2.92 -13.09 2.47
N VAL A 95 2.50 -12.75 3.69
CA VAL A 95 1.54 -11.66 3.94
C VAL A 95 2.14 -10.32 3.53
N GLU A 96 3.43 -10.10 3.82
CA GLU A 96 4.17 -8.89 3.45
C GLU A 96 4.20 -8.70 1.94
N GLU A 97 4.54 -9.74 1.18
CA GLU A 97 4.60 -9.68 -0.29
C GLU A 97 3.25 -9.30 -0.93
N VAL A 98 2.15 -9.92 -0.48
CA VAL A 98 0.80 -9.58 -1.00
C VAL A 98 0.40 -8.15 -0.62
N SER A 99 0.79 -7.71 0.57
CA SER A 99 0.54 -6.33 1.04
C SER A 99 1.33 -5.31 0.24
N GLN A 100 2.59 -5.63 -0.09
CA GLN A 100 3.44 -4.81 -0.96
C GLN A 100 2.86 -4.72 -2.37
N ALA A 101 2.35 -5.82 -2.93
CA ALA A 101 1.68 -5.81 -4.22
C ALA A 101 0.44 -4.88 -4.23
N LYS A 102 -0.35 -4.87 -3.14
CA LYS A 102 -1.48 -3.95 -2.97
C LYS A 102 -1.04 -2.49 -2.85
N ALA A 103 0.03 -2.23 -2.09
CA ALA A 103 0.59 -0.88 -1.97
C ALA A 103 1.12 -0.37 -3.31
N ASN A 104 1.85 -1.21 -4.06
CA ASN A 104 2.33 -0.88 -5.40
C ASN A 104 1.17 -0.56 -6.35
N LEU A 105 0.10 -1.35 -6.32
CA LEU A 105 -1.10 -1.06 -7.11
C LEU A 105 -1.69 0.31 -6.78
N ARG A 106 -1.77 0.68 -5.50
CA ARG A 106 -2.29 1.99 -5.08
C ARG A 106 -1.43 3.14 -5.57
N LEU A 107 -0.11 3.03 -5.38
CA LEU A 107 0.85 4.03 -5.85
C LEU A 107 0.76 4.24 -7.36
N ARG A 108 0.64 3.15 -8.13
CA ARG A 108 0.47 3.24 -9.59
C ARG A 108 -0.79 3.98 -9.99
N LEU A 109 -1.90 3.76 -9.28
CA LEU A 109 -3.16 4.45 -9.55
C LEU A 109 -3.13 5.93 -9.17
N GLU A 110 -2.28 6.31 -8.23
CA GLU A 110 -2.05 7.72 -7.90
C GLU A 110 -1.23 8.40 -8.99
N VAL A 111 -0.20 7.73 -9.53
CA VAL A 111 0.58 8.23 -10.67
C VAL A 111 -0.27 8.33 -11.93
N GLU A 112 -1.13 7.34 -12.23
CA GLU A 112 -2.04 7.40 -13.39
C GLU A 112 -3.08 8.52 -13.30
N LYS A 113 -3.33 9.08 -12.11
CA LYS A 113 -4.19 10.25 -11.92
C LYS A 113 -3.46 11.58 -12.11
N LYS A 114 -2.13 11.58 -12.09
CA LYS A 114 -1.35 12.79 -12.39
C LYS A 114 -1.52 13.16 -13.86
N ASP A 115 -1.34 14.44 -14.14
CA ASP A 115 -1.39 14.93 -15.52
C ASP A 115 -0.33 14.18 -16.36
N PRO A 116 -0.69 13.57 -17.50
CA PRO A 116 0.27 12.95 -18.39
C PRO A 116 1.48 13.84 -18.74
N LEU A 117 1.30 15.17 -18.76
CA LEU A 117 2.39 16.12 -19.00
C LEU A 117 3.41 16.17 -17.84
N GLU A 118 2.99 16.05 -16.58
CA GLU A 118 3.92 16.03 -15.43
C GLU A 118 4.92 14.87 -15.53
N CYS A 119 4.46 13.68 -15.92
CA CYS A 119 5.35 12.53 -16.15
C CYS A 119 6.37 12.80 -17.26
N PHE A 120 5.94 13.43 -18.36
CA PHE A 120 6.83 13.76 -19.48
C PHE A 120 7.88 14.79 -19.08
N CYS A 121 7.49 15.81 -18.32
CA CYS A 121 8.39 16.87 -17.86
C CYS A 121 9.40 16.42 -16.80
N LEU A 122 9.09 15.39 -16.02
CA LEU A 122 10.06 14.79 -15.08
C LEU A 122 11.23 14.12 -15.82
N GLU A 123 10.98 13.53 -16.98
CA GLU A 123 11.99 12.81 -17.77
C GLU A 123 12.65 13.70 -18.83
N ASN A 124 11.99 14.79 -19.25
CA ASN A 124 12.45 15.71 -20.30
C ASN A 124 12.33 17.18 -19.85
N PRO A 125 13.06 17.60 -18.80
CA PRO A 125 12.95 18.95 -18.22
C PRO A 125 13.38 20.08 -19.17
N GLU A 126 14.19 19.76 -20.19
CA GLU A 126 14.70 20.70 -21.19
C GLU A 126 13.74 20.97 -22.34
N THR A 127 12.64 20.22 -22.44
CA THR A 127 11.64 20.43 -23.50
C THR A 127 10.91 21.75 -23.27
N GLU A 128 10.56 22.41 -24.38
CA GLU A 128 9.90 23.73 -24.33
C GLU A 128 8.52 23.65 -23.65
N GLU A 129 7.89 22.47 -23.67
CA GLU A 129 6.64 22.17 -22.96
C GLU A 129 6.80 22.14 -21.43
N CYS A 130 8.03 21.99 -20.93
CA CYS A 130 8.34 21.73 -19.52
C CYS A 130 9.24 22.78 -18.87
N LYS A 131 9.71 23.75 -19.65
CA LYS A 131 10.61 24.81 -19.22
C LYS A 131 9.86 25.83 -18.37
N VAL A 132 10.13 25.83 -17.07
CA VAL A 132 9.61 26.83 -16.11
C VAL A 132 10.70 27.89 -15.88
N TYR A 133 10.38 29.16 -16.09
CA TYR A 133 11.26 30.28 -15.77
C TYR A 133 10.87 30.82 -14.39
N ASP A 134 11.85 30.96 -13.48
CA ASP A 134 11.65 31.71 -12.24
C ASP A 134 11.73 33.22 -12.53
N ASP A 135 10.73 33.96 -12.08
CA ASP A 135 10.62 35.43 -12.22
C ASP A 135 11.51 36.21 -11.24
#